data_AF-A0A1C5GNL5-F1
#
_entry.id   AF-A0A1C5GNL5-F1
#
_cell.length_a   1.000
_cell.length_b   1.000
_cell.length_c   1.000
_cell.angle_alpha   90.00
_cell.angle_beta   90.00
_cell.angle_gamma   90.00
#
_symmetry.space_group_name_H-M   'P 1'
#
loop_
_entity.id
_entity.type
_entity.pdbx_description
1 polymer ?
#
loop_
_entity_poly.entity_id
_entity_poly.type
_entity_poly.pdbx_seq_one_letter_code
_entity_poly.pdbx_strand_id
1 'polypeptide(L)'
;MLHLTGSTVAVGRDWGDGDDTAEDRGLKHRPKAATRDVPVAPPLVRLLNHHIKEYPPGSNDKLFVTRRGAGGRYVPTAGQPIPNNTYGKAWRDARAKVLTPAQQHSPLARRPYDLRHAAVSL
;
A
#
# COMPACT_ATOMS: atom_id res chain seq x y z
N MET A 1 -6.74 -15.89 1.19
CA MET A 1 -5.33 -15.90 0.72
C MET A 1 -5.12 -14.66 -0.13
N LEU A 2 -3.94 -14.05 -0.11
CA LEU A 2 -3.57 -13.00 -1.08
C LEU A 2 -2.61 -13.58 -2.11
N HIS A 3 -2.96 -13.40 -3.38
CA HIS A 3 -2.13 -13.82 -4.50
C HIS A 3 -1.36 -12.60 -5.03
N LEU A 4 -0.05 -12.56 -4.80
CA LEU A 4 0.80 -11.45 -5.23
C LEU A 4 1.47 -11.82 -6.56
N THR A 5 1.30 -10.98 -7.58
CA THR A 5 1.77 -11.26 -8.96
C THR A 5 2.88 -10.31 -9.43
N GLY A 6 3.18 -9.26 -8.67
CA GLY A 6 4.17 -8.24 -9.04
C GLY A 6 4.25 -7.11 -8.04
N SER A 7 5.03 -6.07 -8.36
CA SER A 7 5.23 -4.89 -7.53
C SER A 7 5.25 -3.64 -8.40
N THR A 8 4.49 -2.62 -8.04
CA THR A 8 4.59 -1.28 -8.63
C THR A 8 5.47 -0.42 -7.73
N VAL A 9 6.52 0.19 -8.28
CA VAL A 9 7.46 1.04 -7.54
C VAL A 9 7.45 2.45 -8.09
N ALA A 10 7.55 3.45 -7.20
CA ALA A 10 7.75 4.83 -7.61
C ALA A 10 9.24 5.05 -7.89
N VAL A 11 9.62 5.25 -9.15
CA VAL A 11 11.00 5.44 -9.60
C VAL A 11 11.29 6.87 -10.04
N GLY A 12 10.25 7.63 -10.41
CA GLY A 12 10.42 8.93 -11.06
C GLY A 12 10.81 8.78 -12.53
N ARG A 13 10.54 9.82 -13.34
CA ARG A 13 10.67 9.75 -14.81
C ARG A 13 12.09 9.55 -15.31
N ASP A 14 13.09 10.00 -14.53
CA ASP A 14 14.49 10.00 -14.97
C ASP A 14 15.25 8.71 -14.60
N TRP A 15 14.61 7.78 -13.88
CA TRP A 15 15.29 6.61 -13.27
C TRP A 15 14.57 5.28 -13.53
N GLY A 16 13.56 5.26 -14.40
CA GLY A 16 12.84 4.06 -14.84
C GLY A 16 13.08 3.75 -16.32
N ASP A 17 12.67 2.56 -16.74
CA ASP A 17 12.74 2.12 -18.15
C ASP A 17 11.67 2.78 -19.06
N GLY A 18 10.85 3.70 -18.52
CA GLY A 18 9.81 4.40 -19.26
C GLY A 18 9.51 5.80 -18.69
N ASP A 19 8.67 6.54 -19.40
CA ASP A 19 8.39 7.97 -19.11
C ASP A 19 7.39 8.20 -17.95
N ASP A 20 7.03 7.15 -17.22
CA ASP A 20 6.13 7.22 -16.07
C ASP A 20 6.91 7.36 -14.75
N THR A 21 6.26 7.96 -13.76
CA THR A 21 6.74 8.09 -12.39
C THR A 21 6.71 6.77 -11.60
N ALA A 22 5.97 5.78 -12.10
CA ALA A 22 5.86 4.45 -11.54
C ALA A 22 6.27 3.38 -12.56
N GLU A 23 6.86 2.29 -12.08
CA GLU A 23 7.30 1.17 -12.90
C GLU A 23 6.79 -0.14 -12.30
N ASP A 24 6.25 -1.01 -13.15
CA ASP A 24 5.85 -2.36 -12.75
C ASP A 24 7.01 -3.33 -12.88
N ARG A 25 7.32 -4.00 -11.77
CA ARG A 25 8.42 -4.95 -11.63
C ARG A 25 7.92 -6.32 -11.18
N GLY A 26 8.72 -7.34 -11.49
CA GLY A 26 8.56 -8.67 -10.91
C GLY A 26 8.77 -8.66 -9.39
N LEU A 27 8.33 -9.72 -8.72
CA LEU A 27 8.58 -9.87 -7.28
C LEU A 27 10.09 -9.90 -7.00
N LYS A 28 10.50 -9.33 -5.86
CA LYS A 28 11.91 -9.19 -5.48
C LYS A 28 12.65 -10.55 -5.55
N HIS A 29 13.75 -10.59 -6.31
CA HIS A 29 14.56 -11.80 -6.58
C HIS A 29 13.76 -12.96 -7.20
N ARG A 30 12.76 -12.67 -8.04
CA ARG A 30 11.95 -13.68 -8.71
C ARG A 30 11.84 -13.40 -10.22
N PRO A 31 11.58 -14.45 -11.04
CA PRO A 31 11.22 -14.28 -12.44
C PRO A 31 10.00 -13.35 -12.62
N LYS A 32 9.89 -12.68 -13.77
CA LYS A 32 8.83 -11.68 -14.04
C LYS A 32 7.40 -12.21 -13.83
N ALA A 33 7.13 -13.48 -14.12
CA ALA A 33 5.81 -14.12 -13.97
C ALA A 33 5.61 -14.86 -12.63
N ALA A 34 6.55 -14.73 -11.69
CA ALA A 34 6.45 -15.44 -10.43
C ALA A 34 5.35 -14.85 -9.54
N THR A 35 4.59 -15.74 -8.92
CA THR A 35 3.55 -15.39 -7.96
C THR A 35 3.94 -15.81 -6.55
N ARG A 36 3.29 -15.21 -5.55
CA ARG A 36 3.45 -15.58 -4.14
C ARG A 36 2.10 -15.57 -3.46
N ASP A 37 1.74 -16.72 -2.93
CA ASP A 37 0.62 -16.85 -2.02
C ASP A 37 1.02 -16.45 -0.60
N VAL A 38 0.24 -15.55 -0.02
CA VAL A 38 0.41 -15.11 1.36
C VAL A 38 -0.85 -15.47 2.15
N PRO A 39 -0.73 -16.33 3.18
CA PRO A 39 -1.84 -16.59 4.07
C PRO A 39 -2.22 -15.28 4.78
N VAL A 40 -3.52 -15.04 4.89
CA VAL A 40 -4.07 -13.82 5.49
C VAL A 40 -4.92 -14.20 6.67
N ALA A 41 -4.58 -13.64 7.83
CA ALA A 41 -5.34 -13.87 9.05
C ALA A 41 -6.79 -13.37 8.88
N PRO A 42 -7.79 -14.06 9.47
CA PRO A 42 -9.19 -13.68 9.34
C PRO A 42 -9.51 -12.20 9.66
N PRO A 43 -8.88 -11.56 10.68
CA PRO A 43 -9.08 -10.13 10.93
C PRO A 43 -8.70 -9.24 9.75
N LEU A 44 -7.59 -9.54 9.06
CA LEU A 44 -7.15 -8.77 7.89
C LEU A 44 -8.09 -9.02 6.69
N VAL A 45 -8.60 -10.25 6.51
CA VAL A 45 -9.62 -10.52 5.48
C VAL A 45 -10.85 -9.65 5.67
N ARG A 46 -11.36 -9.52 6.91
CA ARG A 46 -12.52 -8.67 7.20
C ARG A 46 -12.28 -7.20 6.84
N LEU A 47 -11.11 -6.67 7.21
CA LEU A 47 -10.75 -5.29 6.89
C LEU A 47 -10.65 -5.06 5.38
N LEU A 48 -10.04 -5.99 4.64
CA LEU A 48 -9.92 -5.89 3.19
C LEU A 48 -11.28 -5.99 2.49
N ASN A 49 -12.16 -6.90 2.94
CA ASN A 49 -13.51 -7.03 2.38
C ASN A 49 -14.36 -5.78 2.65
N HIS A 50 -14.26 -5.21 3.84
CA HIS A 50 -14.93 -3.95 4.17
C HIS A 50 -14.41 -2.82 3.27
N HIS A 51 -13.09 -2.71 3.13
CA HIS A 51 -12.45 -1.73 2.24
C HIS A 51 -12.92 -1.89 0.80
N ILE A 52 -12.95 -3.10 0.24
CA ILE A 52 -13.40 -3.34 -1.14
C ILE A 52 -14.87 -2.94 -1.34
N LYS A 53 -15.72 -3.19 -0.34
CA LYS A 53 -17.15 -2.84 -0.40
C LYS A 53 -17.37 -1.33 -0.37
N GLU A 54 -16.61 -0.62 0.46
CA GLU A 54 -16.73 0.84 0.62
C GLU A 54 -15.98 1.60 -0.47
N TYR A 55 -14.82 1.08 -0.86
CA TYR A 55 -13.89 1.62 -1.85
C TYR A 55 -13.60 0.51 -2.88
N PRO A 56 -14.39 0.42 -3.96
CA PRO A 56 -14.11 -0.52 -5.05
C PRO A 56 -12.67 -0.41 -5.54
N PRO A 57 -12.09 -1.43 -6.19
CA PRO A 57 -10.74 -1.33 -6.76
C PRO A 57 -10.58 -0.22 -7.82
N GLY A 58 -9.34 0.18 -8.07
CA GLY A 58 -8.97 1.03 -9.20
C GLY A 58 -9.27 0.40 -10.56
N SER A 59 -9.24 1.20 -11.63
CA SER A 59 -9.29 0.70 -13.02
C SER A 59 -8.14 -0.25 -13.38
N ASN A 60 -7.13 -0.37 -12.53
CA ASN A 60 -5.99 -1.28 -12.63
C ASN A 60 -6.05 -2.42 -11.59
N ASP A 61 -7.23 -2.70 -11.04
CA ASP A 61 -7.51 -3.72 -10.03
C ASP A 61 -6.71 -3.61 -8.72
N LYS A 62 -6.05 -2.46 -8.48
CA LYS A 62 -5.35 -2.20 -7.22
C LYS A 62 -6.35 -1.76 -6.14
N LEU A 63 -6.15 -2.26 -4.92
CA LEU A 63 -7.02 -2.00 -3.76
C LEU A 63 -6.87 -0.58 -3.20
N PHE A 64 -5.64 -0.08 -3.15
CA PHE A 64 -5.32 1.23 -2.58
C PHE A 64 -4.82 2.16 -3.68
N VAL A 65 -5.68 3.07 -4.10
CA VAL A 65 -5.45 3.96 -5.24
C VAL A 65 -5.83 5.40 -4.90
N THR A 66 -5.22 6.35 -5.58
CA THR A 66 -5.71 7.74 -5.59
C THR A 66 -6.81 7.88 -6.64
N ARG A 67 -7.89 8.54 -6.23
CA ARG A 67 -9.06 8.83 -7.07
C ARG A 67 -9.00 10.24 -7.67
N ARG A 68 -7.81 10.79 -7.90
CA ARG A 68 -7.61 12.13 -8.48
C ARG A 68 -7.21 12.02 -9.95
N GLY A 69 -7.96 12.69 -10.83
CA GLY A 69 -7.64 12.90 -12.24
C GLY A 69 -7.00 14.26 -12.51
N ALA A 70 -6.97 14.66 -13.78
CA ALA A 70 -6.43 15.95 -14.22
C ALA A 70 -7.04 17.13 -13.43
N GLY A 71 -6.20 18.11 -13.08
CA GLY A 71 -6.60 19.27 -12.27
C GLY A 71 -7.04 18.94 -10.84
N GLY A 72 -6.78 17.72 -10.34
CA GLY A 72 -7.16 17.30 -8.99
C GLY A 72 -8.62 16.87 -8.84
N ARG A 73 -9.39 16.78 -9.93
CA ARG A 73 -10.79 16.35 -9.91
C ARG A 73 -10.93 14.93 -9.38
N TYR A 74 -11.95 14.68 -8.55
CA TYR A 74 -12.27 13.33 -8.11
C TYR A 74 -12.81 12.49 -9.29
N VAL A 75 -12.19 11.33 -9.50
CA VAL A 75 -12.53 10.33 -10.51
C VAL A 75 -12.68 8.99 -9.80
N PRO A 76 -13.92 8.51 -9.55
CA PRO A 76 -14.19 7.31 -8.76
C PRO A 76 -13.54 6.02 -9.29
N THR A 77 -13.17 5.99 -10.58
CA THR A 77 -12.58 4.82 -11.25
C THR A 77 -11.06 4.91 -11.37
N ALA A 78 -10.43 6.04 -11.05
CA ALA A 78 -8.99 6.21 -11.23
C ALA A 78 -8.19 5.20 -10.39
N GLY A 79 -7.13 4.63 -10.97
CA GLY A 79 -6.33 3.56 -10.38
C GLY A 79 -4.91 3.96 -10.00
N GLN A 80 -4.59 5.24 -9.97
CA GLN A 80 -3.21 5.69 -9.76
C GLN A 80 -2.67 5.21 -8.39
N PRO A 81 -1.41 4.76 -8.29
CA PRO A 81 -0.84 4.35 -7.01
C PRO A 81 -0.91 5.46 -5.96
N ILE A 82 -1.10 5.08 -4.70
CA ILE A 82 -1.01 6.05 -3.61
C ILE A 82 0.42 6.59 -3.49
N PRO A 83 0.63 7.91 -3.41
CA PRO A 83 1.97 8.45 -3.19
C PRO A 83 2.51 8.10 -1.81
N ASN A 84 3.84 8.02 -1.65
CA ASN A 84 4.46 7.56 -0.40
C ASN A 84 4.07 8.41 0.83
N ASN A 85 3.92 9.71 0.64
CA ASN A 85 3.49 10.63 1.69
C ASN A 85 2.08 10.33 2.22
N THR A 86 1.22 9.71 1.42
CA THR A 86 -0.21 9.53 1.70
C THR A 86 -0.41 8.41 2.71
N TYR A 87 0.19 7.24 2.48
CA TYR A 87 0.16 6.18 3.50
C TYR A 87 0.94 6.58 4.76
N GLY A 88 2.02 7.36 4.62
CA GLY A 88 2.78 7.88 5.76
C GLY A 88 1.94 8.80 6.65
N LYS A 89 1.07 9.64 6.06
CA LYS A 89 0.09 10.43 6.82
C LYS A 89 -0.96 9.55 7.48
N ALA A 90 -1.58 8.63 6.73
CA ALA A 90 -2.57 7.71 7.28
C ALA A 90 -2.03 6.93 8.48
N TRP A 91 -0.75 6.51 8.42
CA TRP A 91 -0.06 5.85 9.52
C TRP A 91 0.07 6.73 10.76
N ARG A 92 0.53 7.98 10.61
CA ARG A 92 0.65 8.93 11.72
C ARG A 92 -0.70 9.21 12.37
N ASP A 93 -1.73 9.41 11.56
CA ASP A 93 -3.09 9.66 12.05
C ASP A 93 -3.63 8.44 12.81
N ALA A 94 -3.38 7.22 12.31
CA ALA A 94 -3.75 5.98 12.99
C ALA A 94 -3.05 5.86 14.35
N ARG A 95 -1.72 6.10 14.41
CA ARG A 95 -0.96 6.09 15.68
C ARG A 95 -1.55 7.05 16.71
N ALA A 96 -1.85 8.28 16.30
CA ALA A 96 -2.42 9.29 17.19
C ALA A 96 -3.81 8.92 17.73
N LYS A 97 -4.58 8.11 17.00
CA LYS A 97 -5.91 7.65 17.42
C LYS A 97 -5.88 6.46 18.39
N VAL A 98 -4.87 5.61 18.30
CA VAL A 98 -4.87 4.32 19.01
C VAL A 98 -3.84 4.21 20.13
N LEU A 99 -2.76 4.99 20.08
CA LEU A 99 -1.69 4.94 21.07
C LEU A 99 -1.94 5.96 22.17
N THR A 100 -1.50 5.62 23.39
CA THR A 100 -1.42 6.63 24.46
C THR A 100 -0.38 7.69 24.12
N PRO A 101 -0.42 8.89 24.73
CA PRO A 101 0.60 9.90 24.50
C PRO A 101 2.02 9.38 24.72
N ALA A 102 2.26 8.63 25.80
CA ALA A 102 3.58 8.05 26.08
C ALA A 102 4.04 7.08 24.97
N GLN A 103 3.14 6.20 24.49
CA GLN A 103 3.43 5.28 23.39
C GLN A 103 3.68 6.01 22.07
N GLN A 104 2.92 7.06 21.77
CA GLN A 104 3.06 7.84 20.55
C GLN A 104 4.44 8.52 20.46
N HIS A 105 4.95 9.03 21.58
CA HIS A 105 6.29 9.65 21.68
C HIS A 105 7.43 8.62 21.64
N SER A 106 7.14 7.35 21.91
CA SER A 106 8.13 6.27 21.86
C SER A 106 8.45 5.82 20.42
N PRO A 107 9.52 5.03 20.21
CA PRO A 107 9.81 4.39 18.92
C PRO A 107 8.76 3.36 18.46
N LEU A 108 7.77 3.03 19.28
CA LEU A 108 6.75 2.03 18.98
C LEU A 108 6.04 2.33 17.65
N ALA A 109 6.23 1.42 16.70
CA ALA A 109 5.58 1.45 15.39
C ALA A 109 5.77 2.81 14.67
N ARG A 110 6.95 3.44 14.83
CA ARG A 110 7.23 4.81 14.35
C ARG A 110 7.04 4.94 12.84
N ARG A 111 7.38 3.91 12.08
CA ARG A 111 7.23 3.83 10.62
C ARG A 111 6.39 2.60 10.25
N PRO A 112 5.67 2.62 9.12
CA PRO A 112 4.99 1.43 8.60
C PRO A 112 5.93 0.23 8.45
N TYR A 113 7.19 0.47 8.07
CA TYR A 113 8.19 -0.58 7.91
C TYR A 113 8.52 -1.30 9.23
N ASP A 114 8.33 -0.66 10.38
CA ASP A 114 8.61 -1.29 11.68
C ASP A 114 7.64 -2.46 11.96
N LEU A 115 6.47 -2.51 11.30
CA LEU A 115 5.55 -3.66 11.36
C LEU A 115 6.13 -4.93 10.74
N ARG A 116 7.01 -4.77 9.74
CA ARG A 116 7.67 -5.92 9.10
C ARG A 116 8.57 -6.65 10.10
N HIS A 117 9.20 -5.91 11.01
CA HIS A 117 10.01 -6.49 12.08
C HIS A 117 9.14 -7.17 13.14
N ALA A 118 8.01 -6.57 13.49
CA ALA A 118 7.08 -7.14 14.47
C ALA A 118 6.46 -8.48 14.02
N ALA A 119 6.28 -8.68 12.71
CA ALA A 119 5.73 -9.92 12.14
C ALA A 119 6.75 -11.08 11.99
N VAL A 120 8.02 -10.85 12.34
CA VAL A 120 9.09 -11.88 12.33
C VAL A 120 9.38 -12.38 13.75
N SER A 121 8.95 -11.66 14.79
CA SER A 121 9.09 -12.08 16.18
C SER A 121 7.89 -12.96 16.58
N LEU A 122 8.08 -14.27 16.56
CA LEU A 122 7.27 -15.27 17.27
C LEU A 122 8.13 -15.87 18.38
#